data_AF-A0A957XA68-F1
#
_entry.id   AF-A0A957XA68-F1
#
_cell.length_a   1.000
_cell.length_b   1.000
_cell.length_c   1.000
_cell.angle_alpha   90.00
_cell.angle_beta   90.00
_cell.angle_gamma   90.00
#
_symmetry.space_group_name_H-M   'P 1'
#
loop_
_entity.id
_entity.type
_entity.pdbx_description
1 polymer ?
#
loop_
_entity_poly.entity_id
_entity_poly.type
_entity_poly.pdbx_seq_one_letter_code
_entity_poly.pdbx_strand_id
1 'polypeptide(L)'
;MLTQDQIDFYRENGYLHIPRVYSVAETQELSDAMDQLVEDWAFTSAGWTGPWRQAYMDPETEKQSKLTAMHDLHFYSSAWARAVINPCLVTALSDLLGPNVELHHTTM
;
A
#
# COMPACT_ATOMS: atom_id res chain seq x y z
N MET A 1 -19.63 -5.00 4.04
CA MET A 1 -19.87 -6.16 3.18
C MET A 1 -20.07 -5.64 1.77
N LEU A 2 -19.37 -6.22 0.80
CA LEU A 2 -19.47 -5.84 -0.60
C LEU A 2 -20.79 -6.36 -1.21
N THR A 3 -21.30 -5.65 -2.21
CA THR A 3 -22.44 -6.13 -3.01
C THR A 3 -21.98 -7.18 -4.02
N GLN A 4 -22.91 -8.00 -4.51
CA GLN A 4 -22.59 -8.98 -5.56
C GLN A 4 -22.02 -8.30 -6.81
N ASP A 5 -22.59 -7.17 -7.23
CA ASP A 5 -22.09 -6.39 -8.36
C ASP A 5 -20.62 -5.94 -8.17
N GLN A 6 -20.22 -5.57 -6.95
CA GLN A 6 -18.83 -5.20 -6.66
C GLN A 6 -17.89 -6.40 -6.72
N ILE A 7 -18.34 -7.58 -6.26
CA ILE A 7 -17.58 -8.82 -6.33
C ILE A 7 -17.42 -9.26 -7.80
N ASP A 8 -18.48 -9.19 -8.59
CA ASP A 8 -18.44 -9.57 -10.00
C ASP A 8 -17.57 -8.59 -10.80
N PHE A 9 -17.64 -7.28 -10.50
CA PHE A 9 -16.74 -6.28 -11.07
C PHE A 9 -15.27 -6.62 -10.79
N TYR A 10 -14.91 -6.95 -9.54
CA TYR A 10 -13.56 -7.33 -9.18
C TYR A 10 -13.08 -8.57 -9.95
N ARG A 11 -13.94 -9.60 -10.09
CA ARG A 11 -13.61 -10.84 -10.80
C ARG A 11 -13.37 -10.61 -12.30
N GLU A 12 -14.13 -9.72 -12.91
CA GLU A 12 -13.99 -9.39 -14.34
C GLU A 12 -12.79 -8.47 -14.60
N ASN A 13 -12.54 -7.49 -13.73
CA ASN A 13 -11.60 -6.39 -14.01
C ASN A 13 -10.27 -6.50 -13.24
N GLY A 14 -10.19 -7.31 -12.19
CA GLY A 14 -9.00 -7.46 -11.35
C GLY A 14 -8.75 -6.33 -10.36
N TYR A 15 -9.67 -5.36 -10.23
CA TYR A 15 -9.59 -4.27 -9.26
C TYR A 15 -10.98 -3.87 -8.75
N LEU A 16 -11.04 -3.21 -7.59
CA LEU A 16 -12.26 -2.64 -7.04
C LEU A 16 -11.93 -1.37 -6.24
N HIS A 17 -12.67 -0.29 -6.48
CA HIS A 17 -12.59 0.91 -5.65
C HIS A 17 -13.65 0.85 -4.55
N ILE A 18 -13.21 0.88 -3.29
CA ILE A 18 -14.08 0.87 -2.12
C ILE A 18 -13.97 2.25 -1.46
N PRO A 19 -14.98 3.11 -1.57
CA PRO A 19 -14.90 4.45 -1.00
C PRO A 19 -14.97 4.40 0.53
N ARG A 20 -14.22 5.30 1.18
CA ARG A 20 -14.30 5.54 2.63
C ARG A 20 -14.05 4.29 3.50
N VAL A 21 -13.08 3.47 3.12
CA VAL A 21 -12.56 2.40 4.01
C VAL A 21 -12.05 3.01 5.33
N TYR A 22 -11.40 4.17 5.24
CA TYR A 22 -10.96 4.99 6.36
C TYR A 22 -11.75 6.28 6.44
N SER A 23 -11.95 6.77 7.65
CA SER A 23 -12.47 8.10 7.93
C SER A 23 -11.42 9.18 7.60
N VAL A 24 -11.87 10.44 7.55
CA VAL A 24 -10.99 11.61 7.36
C VAL A 24 -9.94 11.69 8.48
N ALA A 25 -10.35 11.43 9.72
CA ALA A 25 -9.45 11.48 10.87
C ALA A 25 -8.39 10.36 10.82
N GLU A 26 -8.79 9.11 10.49
CA GLU A 26 -7.85 8.01 10.29
C GLU A 26 -6.89 8.30 9.13
N THR A 27 -7.39 8.89 8.04
CA THR A 27 -6.56 9.25 6.90
C THR A 27 -5.51 10.31 7.29
N GLN A 28 -5.90 11.31 8.09
CA GLN A 28 -4.95 12.31 8.59
C GLN A 28 -3.91 11.67 9.51
N GLU A 29 -4.33 10.82 10.44
CA GLU A 29 -3.41 10.11 11.35
C GLU A 29 -2.41 9.24 10.58
N LEU A 30 -2.86 8.54 9.53
CA LEU A 30 -1.98 7.74 8.66
C LEU A 30 -1.00 8.61 7.89
N SER A 31 -1.42 9.80 7.45
CA SER A 31 -0.54 10.78 6.79
C SER A 31 0.55 11.27 7.75
N ASP A 32 0.17 11.72 8.94
CA ASP A 32 1.11 12.24 9.94
C ASP A 32 2.11 11.16 10.37
N ALA A 33 1.63 9.92 10.55
CA ALA A 33 2.48 8.77 10.84
C ALA A 33 3.41 8.42 9.67
N MET A 34 2.96 8.60 8.42
CA MET A 34 3.80 8.37 7.26
C MET A 34 4.95 9.37 7.20
N ASP A 35 4.68 10.65 7.43
CA ASP A 35 5.71 11.70 7.44
C ASP A 35 6.79 11.38 8.47
N GLN A 36 6.39 10.96 9.68
CA GLN A 36 7.34 10.52 10.70
C GLN A 36 8.15 9.29 10.27
N LEU A 37 7.52 8.28 9.67
CA LEU A 37 8.24 7.09 9.21
C LEU A 37 9.24 7.42 8.09
N VAL A 38 8.90 8.34 7.20
CA VAL A 38 9.81 8.83 6.14
C VAL A 38 11.02 9.54 6.75
N GLU A 39 10.79 10.43 7.72
CA GLU A 39 11.86 11.22 8.34
C GLU A 39 12.80 10.35 9.19
N ASP A 40 12.23 9.44 9.99
CA ASP A 40 12.97 8.72 11.02
C ASP A 40 13.52 7.35 10.56
N TRP A 41 12.82 6.67 9.64
CA TRP A 41 13.03 5.22 9.41
C TRP A 41 13.19 4.80 7.95
N ALA A 42 12.76 5.61 6.99
CA ALA A 42 12.93 5.27 5.58
C ALA A 42 14.40 5.33 5.16
N PHE A 43 14.78 4.47 4.23
CA PHE A 43 16.12 4.50 3.65
C PHE A 43 16.05 5.05 2.23
N THR A 44 17.04 5.88 1.87
CA THR A 44 17.21 6.36 0.50
C THR A 44 18.41 5.67 -0.13
N SER A 45 18.16 4.96 -1.23
CA SER A 45 19.17 4.18 -1.96
C SER A 45 19.08 4.44 -3.46
N ALA A 46 19.97 3.83 -4.25
CA ALA A 46 19.81 3.82 -5.70
C ALA A 46 18.48 3.15 -6.07
N GLY A 47 17.80 3.69 -7.09
CA GLY A 47 16.57 3.09 -7.58
C GLY A 47 16.76 1.65 -8.07
N TRP A 48 15.68 0.86 -8.09
CA TRP A 48 15.70 -0.53 -8.55
C TRP A 48 16.27 -0.72 -9.95
N THR A 49 17.32 -1.51 -10.11
CA THR A 49 17.93 -1.74 -11.42
C THR A 49 17.22 -2.85 -12.20
N GLY A 50 17.24 -2.77 -13.52
CA GLY A 50 16.71 -3.84 -14.37
C GLY A 50 16.65 -3.49 -15.86
N PRO A 51 16.65 -4.49 -16.76
CA PRO A 51 16.67 -4.26 -18.21
C PRO A 51 15.49 -3.42 -18.72
N TRP A 52 14.33 -3.48 -18.05
CA TRP A 52 13.13 -2.72 -18.39
C TRP A 52 13.36 -1.20 -18.38
N ARG A 53 14.33 -0.69 -17.61
CA ARG A 53 14.61 0.74 -17.52
C ARG A 53 15.13 1.35 -18.81
N GLN A 54 15.78 0.57 -19.66
CA GLN A 54 16.32 1.06 -20.93
C GLN A 54 15.21 1.53 -21.89
N ALA A 55 13.95 1.11 -21.65
CA ALA A 55 12.80 1.61 -22.39
C ALA A 55 12.32 3.01 -21.93
N TYR A 56 12.74 3.45 -20.74
CA TYR A 56 12.21 4.65 -20.08
C TYR A 56 13.26 5.70 -19.71
N MET A 57 14.52 5.31 -19.56
CA MET A 57 15.59 6.16 -19.02
C MET A 57 16.89 5.96 -19.80
N ASP A 58 17.60 7.06 -20.08
CA ASP A 58 18.99 7.01 -20.53
C ASP A 58 19.95 6.74 -19.35
N PRO A 59 21.24 6.40 -19.62
CA PRO A 59 22.19 6.06 -18.57
C PRO A 59 22.46 7.17 -17.55
N GLU A 60 22.26 8.45 -17.90
CA GLU A 60 22.48 9.56 -16.97
C GLU A 60 21.29 9.72 -16.03
N THR A 61 20.08 9.63 -16.58
CA THR A 61 18.83 9.63 -15.81
C THR A 61 18.76 8.44 -14.86
N GLU A 62 19.21 7.26 -15.31
CA GLU A 62 19.25 6.05 -14.48
C GLU A 62 20.16 6.23 -13.25
N LYS A 63 21.36 6.82 -13.43
CA LYS A 63 22.31 7.05 -12.32
C LYS A 63 21.77 8.00 -11.26
N GLN A 64 20.90 8.92 -11.64
CA GLN A 64 20.28 9.88 -10.73
C GLN A 64 19.06 9.31 -10.01
N SER A 65 18.53 8.16 -10.44
CA SER A 65 17.37 7.51 -9.85
C SER A 65 17.65 7.09 -8.41
N LYS A 66 16.80 7.59 -7.49
CA LYS A 66 16.80 7.20 -6.08
C LYS A 66 15.47 6.58 -5.71
N LEU A 67 15.52 5.68 -4.74
CA LEU A 67 14.36 5.10 -4.08
C LEU A 67 14.45 5.40 -2.59
N THR A 68 13.43 6.09 -2.09
CA THR A 68 13.14 6.17 -0.66
C THR A 68 12.05 5.16 -0.36
N ALA A 69 12.33 4.18 0.50
CA ALA A 69 11.40 3.08 0.74
C ALA A 69 11.43 2.61 2.19
N MET A 70 10.35 1.94 2.60
CA MET A 70 10.23 1.24 3.86
C MET A 70 9.25 0.06 3.73
N HIS A 71 9.56 -1.05 4.39
CA HIS A 71 8.68 -2.21 4.48
C HIS A 71 8.12 -2.33 5.90
N ASP A 72 6.97 -2.99 6.01
CA ASP A 72 6.36 -3.42 7.28
C ASP A 72 6.07 -2.27 8.25
N LEU A 73 5.58 -1.14 7.73
CA LEU A 73 5.10 0.03 8.47
C LEU A 73 4.28 -0.32 9.73
N HIS A 74 3.48 -1.40 9.67
CA HIS A 74 2.70 -1.89 10.80
C HIS A 74 3.52 -2.34 12.02
N PHE A 75 4.82 -2.63 11.89
CA PHE A 75 5.71 -2.87 13.03
C PHE A 75 6.23 -1.58 13.68
N TYR A 76 6.19 -0.46 12.96
CA TYR A 76 6.80 0.81 13.38
C TYR A 76 5.77 1.89 13.72
N SER A 77 4.51 1.70 13.32
CA SER A 77 3.43 2.65 13.58
C SER A 77 2.16 1.94 14.02
N SER A 78 1.65 2.37 15.18
CA SER A 78 0.36 1.88 15.68
C SER A 78 -0.81 2.26 14.77
N ALA A 79 -0.72 3.41 14.07
CA ALA A 79 -1.74 3.84 13.12
C ALA A 79 -1.79 2.88 11.92
N TRP A 80 -0.63 2.57 11.33
CA TRP A 80 -0.52 1.61 10.23
C TRP A 80 -0.89 0.18 10.66
N ALA A 81 -0.55 -0.22 11.89
CA ALA A 81 -0.98 -1.51 12.45
C ALA A 81 -2.51 -1.62 12.56
N ARG A 82 -3.20 -0.55 13.00
CA ARG A 82 -4.67 -0.53 13.05
C ARG A 82 -5.29 -0.49 11.65
N ALA A 83 -4.67 0.21 10.70
CA ALA A 83 -5.18 0.33 9.34
C ALA A 83 -5.23 -1.01 8.61
N VAL A 84 -4.15 -1.81 8.69
CA VAL A 84 -4.09 -3.12 8.01
C VAL A 84 -5.09 -4.14 8.55
N ILE A 85 -5.53 -3.98 9.81
CA ILE A 85 -6.57 -4.81 10.44
C ILE A 85 -7.93 -4.11 10.51
N ASN A 86 -8.12 -2.99 9.79
CA ASN A 86 -9.37 -2.25 9.85
C ASN A 86 -10.55 -3.17 9.45
N PRO A 87 -11.63 -3.26 10.24
CA PRO A 87 -12.74 -4.18 9.96
C PRO A 87 -13.38 -3.98 8.59
N CYS A 88 -13.45 -2.75 8.08
CA CYS A 88 -13.99 -2.46 6.76
C CYS A 88 -13.10 -3.07 5.66
N LEU A 89 -11.79 -2.90 5.78
CA LEU A 89 -10.81 -3.48 4.86
C LEU A 89 -10.82 -5.02 4.93
N VAL A 90 -10.70 -5.58 6.14
CA VAL A 90 -10.64 -7.04 6.35
C VAL A 90 -11.92 -7.73 5.87
N THR A 91 -13.09 -7.13 6.12
CA THR A 91 -14.37 -7.67 5.63
C THR A 91 -14.39 -7.67 4.10
N ALA A 92 -14.00 -6.57 3.46
CA ALA A 92 -13.98 -6.49 2.00
C ALA A 92 -12.99 -7.47 1.37
N LEU A 93 -11.80 -7.62 1.94
CA LEU A 93 -10.82 -8.62 1.48
C LEU A 93 -11.35 -10.05 1.68
N SER A 94 -12.03 -10.32 2.79
CA SER A 94 -12.63 -11.63 3.05
C SER A 94 -13.76 -11.97 2.07
N ASP A 95 -14.57 -10.97 1.70
CA ASP A 95 -15.62 -11.13 0.68
C ASP A 95 -15.03 -11.49 -0.70
N LEU A 96 -13.84 -10.97 -1.04
CA LEU A 96 -13.18 -11.20 -2.33
C LEU A 96 -12.31 -12.47 -2.36
N LEU A 97 -11.57 -12.74 -1.29
CA LEU A 97 -10.51 -13.77 -1.24
C LEU A 97 -10.91 -15.01 -0.44
N GLY A 98 -12.01 -14.96 0.30
CA GLY A 98 -12.43 -15.98 1.24
C GLY A 98 -11.96 -15.71 2.68
N PRO A 99 -12.30 -16.60 3.63
CA PRO A 99 -12.18 -16.31 5.06
C PRO A 99 -10.75 -16.29 5.62
N ASN A 100 -9.77 -16.86 4.90
CA ASN A 100 -8.41 -17.03 5.37
C ASN A 100 -7.48 -15.99 4.73
N VAL A 101 -7.66 -14.73 5.11
CA VAL A 101 -6.81 -13.63 4.65
C VAL A 101 -5.67 -13.40 5.64
N GLU A 102 -4.44 -13.38 5.15
CA GLU A 102 -3.25 -13.07 5.92
C GLU A 102 -2.61 -11.79 5.38
N LEU A 103 -2.19 -10.90 6.27
CA LEU A 103 -1.38 -9.75 5.90
C LEU A 103 0.01 -10.25 5.48
N HIS A 104 0.40 -9.99 4.23
CA HIS A 104 1.73 -10.36 3.76
C HIS A 104 2.78 -9.28 4.10
N HIS A 105 2.57 -8.02 3.69
CA HIS A 105 3.42 -6.88 4.06
C HIS A 105 2.71 -5.55 3.78
N THR A 106 3.28 -4.47 4.30
CA THR A 106 3.00 -3.10 3.88
C THR A 106 4.26 -2.48 3.30
N THR A 107 4.13 -1.60 2.31
CA THR A 107 5.27 -0.91 1.71
C THR A 107 4.96 0.56 1.48
N MET A 108 6.01 1.36 1.53
CA MET A 108 6.08 2.73 1.05
C MET A 108 7.24 2.86 0.08
#